data_AF-A0A3D8N0E8-F1
#
_entry.id   AF-A0A3D8N0E8-F1
#
_cell.length_a   1.000
_cell.length_b   1.000
_cell.length_c   1.000
_cell.angle_alpha   90.00
_cell.angle_beta   90.00
_cell.angle_gamma   90.00
#
_symmetry.space_group_name_H-M   'P 1'
#
loop_
_entity.id
_entity.type
_entity.pdbx_description
1 polymer ?
#
loop_
_entity_poly.entity_id
_entity_poly.type
_entity_poly.pdbx_seq_one_letter_code
_entity_poly.pdbx_strand_id
1 'polypeptide(L)'
;MARISKQVAHREAIKENVRSSMERHREQVVKAVERALFGGQAPASLTMGEFFDALTGSLESAHQEFAALEQQLSVERGEESRARVRRDEAAEEMRQALIRVRGLIEGFWSPQAAVQAGFIGVTPQVHRDLVVYAQNVEAHMEGVLRNAEAALALPLPDIGGLRETVRRARVGLEAALVEVGAEERDALDLQNRRDQAAEAWNKTYIPVANIVEHLFRLADMHAWADQVRPTARRRAGIAEPEDLDVSGDDASGEVVDEEPAPVAE
;
A
#
# COMPACT_ATOMS: atom_id res chain seq x y z
N MET A 1 -8.68 13.81 -6.64
CA MET A 1 -7.25 14.06 -6.85
C MET A 1 -6.50 13.33 -5.75
N ALA A 2 -5.49 12.52 -6.08
CA ALA A 2 -4.70 11.83 -5.07
C ALA A 2 -3.96 12.89 -4.23
N ARG A 3 -4.20 12.91 -2.91
CA ARG A 3 -3.51 13.83 -2.00
C ARG A 3 -2.03 13.43 -1.96
N ILE A 4 -1.16 14.38 -2.24
CA ILE A 4 0.29 14.17 -2.10
C ILE A 4 0.59 13.96 -0.62
N SER A 5 1.25 12.85 -0.30
CA SER A 5 1.70 12.57 1.06
C SER A 5 2.65 13.67 1.55
N LYS A 6 2.51 14.07 2.81
CA LYS A 6 3.37 15.07 3.46
C LYS A 6 4.86 14.70 3.30
N GLN A 7 5.19 13.42 3.32
CA GLN A 7 6.56 12.94 3.09
C GLN A 7 7.07 13.24 1.68
N VAL A 8 6.25 13.06 0.64
CA VAL A 8 6.62 13.40 -0.74
C VAL A 8 6.84 14.91 -0.86
N ALA A 9 5.93 15.72 -0.33
CA ALA A 9 6.05 17.18 -0.36
C ALA A 9 7.33 17.68 0.34
N HIS A 10 7.66 17.15 1.52
CA HIS A 10 8.89 17.54 2.21
C HIS A 10 10.15 17.12 1.44
N ARG A 11 10.18 15.91 0.88
CA ARG A 11 11.35 15.43 0.12
C ARG A 11 11.51 16.17 -1.21
N GLU A 12 10.41 16.54 -1.85
CA GLU A 12 10.40 17.41 -3.02
C GLU A 12 11.01 18.77 -2.67
N ALA A 13 10.57 19.41 -1.59
CA ALA A 13 11.10 20.71 -1.14
C ALA A 13 12.61 20.66 -0.83
N ILE A 14 13.08 19.60 -0.15
CA ILE A 14 14.50 19.39 0.14
C ILE A 14 15.31 19.25 -1.15
N LYS A 15 14.84 18.40 -2.08
CA LYS A 15 15.45 18.18 -3.38
C LYS A 15 15.51 19.48 -4.17
N GLU A 16 14.42 20.22 -4.20
CA GLU A 16 14.27 21.46 -4.95
C GLU A 16 15.19 22.56 -4.41
N ASN A 17 15.40 22.64 -3.09
CA ASN A 17 16.39 23.56 -2.52
C ASN A 17 17.82 23.24 -3.03
N VAL A 18 18.22 21.97 -3.03
CA VAL A 18 19.55 21.57 -3.55
C VAL A 18 19.66 21.89 -5.04
N ARG A 19 18.66 21.51 -5.84
CA ARG A 19 18.64 21.72 -7.29
C ARG A 19 18.68 23.21 -7.64
N SER A 20 17.77 24.01 -7.10
CA SER A 20 17.70 25.45 -7.39
C SER A 20 18.93 26.21 -6.92
N SER A 21 19.51 25.85 -5.76
CA SER A 21 20.77 26.42 -5.28
C SER A 21 21.92 26.14 -6.25
N MET A 22 22.00 24.91 -6.77
CA MET A 22 23.00 24.54 -7.76
C MET A 22 22.80 25.24 -9.10
N GLU A 23 21.57 25.27 -9.62
CA GLU A 23 21.27 25.91 -10.91
C GLU A 23 21.58 27.41 -10.90
N ARG A 24 21.15 28.11 -9.85
CA ARG A 24 21.36 29.56 -9.71
C ARG A 24 22.83 29.95 -9.68
N HIS A 25 23.67 29.12 -9.07
CA HIS A 25 25.08 29.42 -8.84
C HIS A 25 26.03 28.59 -9.70
N ARG A 26 25.49 27.81 -10.64
CA ARG A 26 26.23 26.82 -11.42
C ARG A 26 27.49 27.38 -12.05
N GLU A 27 27.36 28.48 -12.80
CA GLU A 27 28.50 29.06 -13.53
C GLU A 27 29.61 29.53 -12.58
N GLN A 28 29.22 30.14 -11.46
CA GLN A 28 30.15 30.64 -10.45
C GLN A 28 30.88 29.48 -9.75
N VAL A 29 30.13 28.47 -9.31
CA VAL A 29 30.69 27.30 -8.61
C VAL A 29 31.60 26.50 -9.54
N VAL A 30 31.16 26.21 -10.77
CA VAL A 30 31.95 25.48 -11.76
C VAL A 30 33.28 26.18 -12.00
N LYS A 31 33.27 27.48 -12.30
CA LYS A 31 34.51 28.25 -12.54
C LYS A 31 35.43 28.27 -11.31
N ALA A 32 34.87 28.41 -10.11
CA ALA A 32 35.64 28.44 -8.88
C ALA A 32 36.27 27.08 -8.57
N VAL A 33 35.49 26.00 -8.69
CA VAL A 33 35.96 24.62 -8.47
C VAL A 33 36.99 24.21 -9.52
N GLU A 34 36.78 24.51 -10.79
CA GLU A 34 37.77 24.23 -11.84
C GLU A 34 39.07 24.99 -11.64
N ARG A 35 39.00 26.23 -11.14
CA ARG A 35 40.19 26.98 -10.73
C ARG A 35 40.91 26.32 -9.56
N ALA A 36 40.16 25.92 -8.53
CA ALA A 36 40.73 25.31 -7.33
C ALA A 36 41.38 23.94 -7.61
N LEU A 37 40.77 23.11 -8.46
CA LEU A 37 41.22 21.75 -8.74
C LEU A 37 42.21 21.66 -9.90
N PHE A 38 42.04 22.48 -10.94
CA PHE A 38 42.77 22.34 -12.20
C PHE A 38 43.53 23.62 -12.62
N GLY A 39 43.57 24.65 -11.76
CA GLY A 39 44.19 25.92 -12.13
C GLY A 39 43.44 26.71 -13.21
N GLY A 40 42.19 26.34 -13.52
CA GLY A 40 41.29 27.07 -14.42
C GLY A 40 41.07 26.43 -15.80
N GLN A 41 41.62 25.25 -16.06
CA GLN A 41 41.34 24.48 -17.28
C GLN A 41 41.02 23.02 -16.93
N ALA A 42 39.73 22.67 -16.93
CA ALA A 42 39.28 21.30 -16.72
C ALA A 42 39.61 20.37 -17.91
N PRO A 43 39.80 19.06 -17.69
CA PRO A 43 39.96 18.08 -18.77
C PRO A 43 38.74 18.02 -19.70
N ALA A 44 38.94 17.80 -21.00
CA ALA A 44 37.85 17.76 -21.99
C ALA A 44 36.88 16.58 -21.83
N SER A 45 37.24 15.55 -21.07
CA SER A 45 36.47 14.30 -20.93
C SER A 45 35.40 14.35 -19.83
N LEU A 46 35.44 15.33 -18.93
CA LEU A 46 34.42 15.52 -17.90
C LEU A 46 34.50 16.96 -17.37
N THR A 47 33.45 17.74 -17.59
CA THR A 47 33.35 19.08 -17.03
C THR A 47 32.71 19.03 -15.64
N MET A 48 33.06 19.99 -14.77
CA MET A 48 32.40 20.08 -13.46
C MET A 48 30.89 20.35 -13.59
N GLY A 49 30.48 21.00 -14.68
CA GLY A 49 29.06 21.19 -15.01
C GLY A 49 28.30 19.88 -15.21
N GLU A 50 28.84 18.96 -16.00
CA GLU A 50 28.23 17.63 -16.22
C GLU A 50 28.19 16.80 -14.94
N PHE A 51 29.20 16.94 -14.08
CA PHE A 51 29.22 16.30 -12.77
C PHE A 51 28.08 16.81 -11.86
N PHE A 52 27.81 18.12 -11.85
CA PHE A 52 26.68 18.70 -11.12
C PHE A 52 25.31 18.24 -11.63
N ASP A 53 25.16 18.13 -12.96
CA ASP A 53 23.94 17.56 -13.56
C ASP A 53 23.73 16.11 -13.15
N ALA A 54 24.80 15.31 -13.13
CA ALA A 54 24.71 13.92 -12.70
C ALA A 54 24.26 13.79 -11.24
N LEU A 55 24.77 14.66 -10.34
CA LEU A 55 24.37 14.66 -8.93
C LEU A 55 22.89 15.01 -8.76
N THR A 56 22.43 16.11 -9.36
CA THR A 56 21.03 16.55 -9.28
C THR A 56 20.07 15.57 -9.96
N GLY A 57 20.45 15.05 -11.13
CA GLY A 57 19.70 14.03 -11.85
C GLY A 57 19.56 12.72 -11.06
N SER A 58 20.58 12.33 -10.29
CA SER A 58 20.50 11.15 -9.41
C SER A 58 19.47 11.32 -8.29
N LEU A 59 19.41 12.52 -7.71
CA LEU A 59 18.47 12.85 -6.64
C LEU A 59 17.03 12.96 -7.17
N GLU A 60 16.86 13.57 -8.35
CA GLU A 60 15.59 13.64 -9.07
C GLU A 60 15.04 12.25 -9.38
N SER A 61 15.87 11.38 -9.96
CA SER A 61 15.45 10.01 -10.32
C SER A 61 14.99 9.22 -9.10
N ALA A 62 15.74 9.30 -7.98
CA ALA A 62 15.37 8.62 -6.74
C ALA A 62 14.07 9.18 -6.12
N HIS A 63 13.85 10.50 -6.23
CA HIS A 63 12.62 11.12 -5.76
C HIS A 63 11.41 10.70 -6.61
N GLN A 64 11.55 10.71 -7.95
CA GLN A 64 10.47 10.32 -8.87
C GLN A 64 10.02 8.87 -8.63
N GLU A 65 10.95 7.95 -8.41
CA GLU A 65 10.62 6.57 -8.08
C GLU A 65 9.82 6.45 -6.78
N PHE A 66 10.28 7.14 -5.71
CA PHE A 66 9.57 7.18 -4.44
C PHE A 66 8.17 7.79 -4.57
N ALA A 67 8.05 8.94 -5.24
CA ALA A 67 6.78 9.64 -5.44
C ALA A 67 5.78 8.81 -6.26
N ALA A 68 6.25 8.12 -7.31
CA ALA A 68 5.41 7.25 -8.12
C ALA A 68 4.86 6.06 -7.30
N LEU A 69 5.69 5.43 -6.46
CA LEU A 69 5.26 4.32 -5.61
C LEU A 69 4.31 4.78 -4.49
N GLU A 70 4.55 5.95 -3.89
CA GLU A 70 3.62 6.53 -2.91
C GLU A 70 2.26 6.83 -3.54
N GLN A 71 2.24 7.38 -4.75
CA GLN A 71 1.01 7.63 -5.48
C GLN A 71 0.26 6.33 -5.79
N GLN A 72 0.95 5.29 -6.24
CA GLN A 72 0.35 3.97 -6.47
C GLN A 72 -0.25 3.40 -5.18
N LEU A 73 0.48 3.46 -4.06
CA LEU A 73 0.00 2.97 -2.77
C LEU A 73 -1.20 3.76 -2.25
N SER A 74 -1.21 5.09 -2.48
CA SER A 74 -2.34 5.94 -2.10
C SER A 74 -3.61 5.59 -2.89
N VAL A 75 -3.49 5.30 -4.18
CA VAL A 75 -4.60 4.81 -5.01
C VAL A 75 -5.10 3.47 -4.48
N GLU A 76 -4.20 2.51 -4.26
CA GLU A 76 -4.55 1.17 -3.75
C GLU A 76 -5.28 1.23 -2.40
N ARG A 77 -4.86 2.12 -1.50
CA ARG A 77 -5.50 2.30 -0.19
C ARG A 77 -6.82 3.06 -0.26
N GLY A 78 -6.95 3.99 -1.21
CA GLY A 78 -8.13 4.83 -1.38
C GLY A 78 -9.30 4.11 -2.05
N GLU A 79 -9.05 3.00 -2.74
CA GLU A 79 -10.09 2.21 -3.39
C GLU A 79 -10.73 1.21 -2.43
N GLU A 80 -12.07 1.24 -2.37
CA GLU A 80 -12.82 0.13 -1.80
C GLU A 80 -12.60 -1.10 -2.70
N SER A 81 -11.73 -2.00 -2.24
CA SER A 81 -11.34 -3.18 -3.00
C SER A 81 -12.56 -3.98 -3.45
N ARG A 82 -12.65 -4.24 -4.76
CA ARG A 82 -13.67 -5.09 -5.35
C ARG A 82 -13.63 -6.51 -4.78
N ALA A 83 -12.47 -7.01 -4.34
CA ALA A 83 -12.40 -8.31 -3.68
C ALA A 83 -13.03 -8.28 -2.28
N ARG A 84 -12.89 -7.19 -1.51
CA ARG A 84 -13.56 -7.05 -0.20
C ARG A 84 -15.08 -7.08 -0.35
N VAL A 85 -15.61 -6.32 -1.32
CA VAL A 85 -17.05 -6.32 -1.64
C VAL A 85 -17.50 -7.72 -2.06
N ARG A 86 -16.80 -8.36 -3.00
CA ARG A 86 -17.14 -9.73 -3.45
C ARG A 86 -17.07 -10.77 -2.34
N ARG A 87 -16.11 -10.65 -1.41
CA ARG A 87 -16.01 -11.51 -0.22
C ARG A 87 -17.24 -11.36 0.66
N ASP A 88 -17.67 -10.13 0.92
CA ASP A 88 -18.79 -9.86 1.82
C ASP A 88 -20.12 -10.31 1.19
N GLU A 89 -20.30 -10.08 -0.11
CA GLU A 89 -21.41 -10.61 -0.89
C GLU A 89 -21.44 -12.15 -0.87
N ALA A 90 -20.31 -12.82 -1.13
CA ALA A 90 -20.21 -14.28 -1.10
C ALA A 90 -20.44 -14.85 0.31
N ALA A 91 -19.99 -14.15 1.35
CA ALA A 91 -20.23 -14.54 2.73
C ALA A 91 -21.73 -14.46 3.07
N GLU A 92 -22.41 -13.40 2.62
CA GLU A 92 -23.85 -13.27 2.81
C GLU A 92 -24.63 -14.32 2.02
N GLU A 93 -24.27 -14.56 0.75
CA GLU A 93 -24.88 -15.62 -0.06
C GLU A 93 -24.77 -16.98 0.64
N MET A 94 -23.61 -17.27 1.23
CA MET A 94 -23.35 -18.49 1.96
C MET A 94 -24.16 -18.60 3.25
N ARG A 95 -24.25 -17.54 4.05
CA ARG A 95 -25.13 -17.53 5.25
C ARG A 95 -26.58 -17.79 4.87
N GLN A 96 -27.06 -17.11 3.84
CA GLN A 96 -28.43 -17.27 3.35
C GLN A 96 -28.68 -18.69 2.80
N ALA A 97 -27.71 -19.29 2.11
CA ALA A 97 -27.78 -20.68 1.67
C ALA A 97 -27.91 -21.63 2.86
N LEU A 98 -27.07 -21.48 3.89
CA LEU A 98 -27.12 -22.30 5.10
C LEU A 98 -28.44 -22.14 5.86
N ILE A 99 -28.95 -20.90 6.02
CA ILE A 99 -30.22 -20.63 6.69
C ILE A 99 -31.38 -21.30 5.95
N ARG A 100 -31.45 -21.14 4.62
CA ARG A 100 -32.50 -21.78 3.80
C ARG A 100 -32.45 -23.30 3.87
N VAL A 101 -31.26 -23.89 3.73
CA VAL A 101 -31.09 -25.35 3.79
C VAL A 101 -31.43 -25.88 5.18
N ARG A 102 -31.01 -25.20 6.25
CA ARG A 102 -31.40 -25.53 7.62
C ARG A 102 -32.92 -25.52 7.78
N GLY A 103 -33.58 -24.44 7.37
CA GLY A 103 -35.04 -24.32 7.49
C GLY A 103 -35.79 -25.41 6.72
N LEU A 104 -35.30 -25.81 5.54
CA LEU A 104 -35.86 -26.93 4.77
C LEU A 104 -35.68 -28.27 5.49
N ILE A 105 -34.51 -28.52 6.07
CA ILE A 105 -34.24 -29.76 6.82
C ILE A 105 -35.12 -29.83 8.08
N GLU A 106 -35.19 -28.73 8.82
CA GLU A 106 -36.01 -28.64 10.04
C GLU A 106 -37.50 -28.85 9.73
N GLY A 107 -37.98 -28.31 8.60
CA GLY A 107 -39.37 -28.43 8.17
C GLY A 107 -39.77 -29.82 7.66
N PHE A 108 -38.90 -30.52 6.92
CA PHE A 108 -39.24 -31.82 6.31
C PHE A 108 -38.85 -33.04 7.17
N TRP A 109 -37.85 -32.92 8.05
CA TRP A 109 -37.37 -34.04 8.87
C TRP A 109 -37.48 -33.75 10.37
N SER A 110 -36.70 -32.80 10.90
CA SER A 110 -36.80 -32.31 12.28
C SER A 110 -35.63 -31.37 12.62
N PRO A 111 -35.73 -30.58 13.71
CA PRO A 111 -34.58 -29.88 14.29
C PRO A 111 -33.39 -30.79 14.62
N GLN A 112 -33.66 -32.00 15.11
CA GLN A 112 -32.61 -32.96 15.44
C GLN A 112 -31.87 -33.46 14.19
N ALA A 113 -32.58 -33.67 13.08
CA ALA A 113 -31.98 -34.02 11.80
C ALA A 113 -31.06 -32.91 11.27
N ALA A 114 -31.42 -31.63 11.46
CA ALA A 114 -30.54 -30.51 11.08
C ALA A 114 -29.23 -30.51 11.89
N VAL A 115 -29.31 -30.72 13.21
CA VAL A 115 -28.12 -30.82 14.07
C VAL A 115 -27.22 -31.98 13.64
N GLN A 116 -27.80 -33.16 13.39
CA GLN A 116 -27.05 -34.33 12.92
C GLN A 116 -26.44 -34.11 11.53
N ALA A 117 -27.12 -33.38 10.65
CA ALA A 117 -26.62 -32.97 9.34
C ALA A 117 -25.48 -31.93 9.41
N GLY A 118 -25.06 -31.52 10.60
CA GLY A 118 -23.93 -30.61 10.82
C GLY A 118 -24.32 -29.17 11.16
N PHE A 119 -25.61 -28.83 11.22
CA PHE A 119 -26.07 -27.49 11.62
C PHE A 119 -26.02 -27.29 13.14
N ILE A 120 -24.82 -27.33 13.71
CA ILE A 120 -24.60 -27.24 15.15
C ILE A 120 -24.51 -25.78 15.59
N GLY A 121 -25.32 -25.37 16.57
CA GLY A 121 -25.24 -24.03 17.15
C GLY A 121 -25.65 -22.90 16.20
N VAL A 122 -24.96 -21.77 16.32
CA VAL A 122 -25.22 -20.53 15.57
C VAL A 122 -24.30 -20.48 14.34
N THR A 123 -24.83 -20.02 13.21
CA THR A 123 -24.04 -19.81 11.98
C THR A 123 -22.89 -18.82 12.26
N PRO A 124 -21.63 -19.18 11.97
CA PRO A 124 -20.49 -18.32 12.24
C PRO A 124 -20.53 -16.97 11.50
N GLN A 125 -20.02 -15.92 12.15
CA GLN A 125 -19.85 -14.60 11.54
C GLN A 125 -18.51 -14.47 10.82
N VAL A 126 -17.46 -15.10 11.36
CA VAL A 126 -16.12 -15.12 10.78
C VAL A 126 -16.12 -15.93 9.49
N HIS A 127 -15.63 -15.33 8.40
CA HIS A 127 -15.72 -15.92 7.05
C HIS A 127 -15.03 -17.29 6.93
N ARG A 128 -13.84 -17.46 7.54
CA ARG A 128 -13.14 -18.75 7.53
C ARG A 128 -13.89 -19.83 8.31
N ASP A 129 -14.46 -19.48 9.46
CA ASP A 129 -15.25 -20.41 10.25
C ASP A 129 -16.54 -20.81 9.52
N LEU A 130 -17.13 -19.88 8.76
CA LEU A 130 -18.30 -20.14 7.92
C LEU A 130 -17.98 -21.18 6.83
N VAL A 131 -16.79 -21.10 6.20
CA VAL A 131 -16.30 -22.12 5.26
C VAL A 131 -16.23 -23.49 5.92
N VAL A 132 -15.54 -23.60 7.06
CA VAL A 132 -15.40 -24.87 7.80
C VAL A 132 -16.76 -25.41 8.24
N TYR A 133 -17.66 -24.54 8.68
CA TYR A 133 -19.02 -24.88 9.07
C TYR A 133 -19.80 -25.52 7.91
N ALA A 134 -19.75 -24.93 6.72
CA ALA A 134 -20.42 -25.50 5.55
C ALA A 134 -19.79 -26.80 5.06
N GLN A 135 -18.46 -26.94 5.14
CA GLN A 135 -17.79 -28.20 4.82
C GLN A 135 -18.31 -29.33 5.71
N ASN A 136 -18.49 -29.07 7.00
CA ASN A 136 -19.07 -30.03 7.94
C ASN A 136 -20.52 -30.37 7.57
N VAL A 137 -21.34 -29.37 7.23
CA VAL A 137 -22.71 -29.58 6.76
C VAL A 137 -22.76 -30.45 5.50
N GLU A 138 -21.95 -30.12 4.48
CA GLU A 138 -21.89 -30.89 3.23
C GLU A 138 -21.47 -32.34 3.45
N ALA A 139 -20.55 -32.60 4.39
CA ALA A 139 -20.03 -33.93 4.67
C ALA A 139 -21.05 -34.85 5.34
N HIS A 140 -21.94 -34.32 6.18
CA HIS A 140 -22.84 -35.13 7.01
C HIS A 140 -24.28 -35.19 6.47
N MET A 141 -24.73 -34.15 5.75
CA MET A 141 -26.12 -33.99 5.33
C MET A 141 -26.68 -35.22 4.60
N GLU A 142 -25.95 -35.76 3.62
CA GLU A 142 -26.49 -36.84 2.80
C GLU A 142 -26.71 -38.14 3.57
N GLY A 143 -25.74 -38.55 4.39
CA GLY A 143 -25.82 -39.78 5.17
C GLY A 143 -26.91 -39.72 6.25
N VAL A 144 -27.13 -38.56 6.84
CA VAL A 144 -28.15 -38.34 7.86
C VAL A 144 -29.54 -38.33 7.24
N LEU A 145 -29.76 -37.50 6.21
CA LEU A 145 -31.11 -37.27 5.68
C LEU A 145 -31.67 -38.47 4.90
N ARG A 146 -30.82 -39.31 4.30
CA ARG A 146 -31.26 -40.56 3.63
C ARG A 146 -31.88 -41.57 4.60
N ASN A 147 -31.46 -41.55 5.86
CA ASN A 147 -31.90 -42.49 6.90
C ASN A 147 -32.89 -41.86 7.89
N ALA A 148 -33.16 -40.57 7.76
CA ALA A 148 -34.06 -39.84 8.65
C ALA A 148 -35.52 -40.07 8.23
N GLU A 149 -36.39 -40.20 9.23
CA GLU A 149 -37.83 -40.27 9.01
C GLU A 149 -38.39 -38.88 8.63
N ALA A 150 -39.27 -38.85 7.64
CA ALA A 150 -39.91 -37.62 7.18
C ALA A 150 -40.98 -37.19 8.19
N ALA A 151 -40.98 -35.91 8.59
CA ALA A 151 -42.01 -35.35 9.46
C ALA A 151 -43.31 -35.04 8.71
N LEU A 152 -43.24 -34.85 7.39
CA LEU A 152 -44.36 -34.46 6.55
C LEU A 152 -44.65 -35.54 5.51
N ALA A 153 -45.94 -35.79 5.26
CA ALA A 153 -46.42 -36.64 4.17
C ALA A 153 -46.39 -35.92 2.81
N LEU A 154 -45.29 -35.24 2.50
CA LEU A 154 -45.03 -34.52 1.25
C LEU A 154 -43.85 -35.16 0.51
N PRO A 155 -43.72 -34.95 -0.81
CA PRO A 155 -42.51 -35.33 -1.54
C PRO A 155 -41.27 -34.70 -0.90
N LEU A 156 -40.25 -35.52 -0.65
CA LEU A 156 -39.01 -35.07 -0.04
C LEU A 156 -38.22 -34.15 -0.97
N PRO A 157 -37.56 -33.10 -0.44
CA PRO A 157 -36.61 -32.29 -1.19
C PRO A 157 -35.45 -33.12 -1.73
N ASP A 158 -34.88 -32.68 -2.86
CA ASP A 158 -33.66 -33.27 -3.41
C ASP A 158 -32.45 -32.95 -2.51
N ILE A 159 -32.02 -33.95 -1.73
CA ILE A 159 -30.85 -33.87 -0.85
C ILE A 159 -29.58 -33.49 -1.64
N GLY A 160 -29.43 -34.00 -2.86
CA GLY A 160 -28.31 -33.67 -3.73
C GLY A 160 -28.31 -32.18 -4.10
N GLY A 161 -29.46 -31.64 -4.47
CA GLY A 161 -29.67 -30.20 -4.72
C GLY A 161 -29.42 -29.32 -3.49
N LEU A 162 -29.83 -29.75 -2.29
CA LEU A 162 -29.54 -29.03 -1.05
C LEU A 162 -28.03 -28.97 -0.76
N ARG A 163 -27.34 -30.11 -0.84
CA ARG A 163 -25.89 -30.19 -0.68
C ARG A 163 -25.16 -29.35 -1.72
N GLU A 164 -25.59 -29.41 -2.97
CA GLU A 164 -25.04 -28.62 -4.06
C GLU A 164 -25.20 -27.11 -3.84
N THR A 165 -26.33 -26.69 -3.27
CA THR A 165 -26.58 -25.28 -2.92
C THR A 165 -25.55 -24.78 -1.91
N VAL A 166 -25.29 -25.55 -0.85
CA VAL A 166 -24.25 -25.21 0.15
C VAL A 166 -22.86 -25.22 -0.50
N ARG A 167 -22.56 -26.25 -1.30
CA ARG A 167 -21.27 -26.42 -1.97
C ARG A 167 -20.93 -25.24 -2.87
N ARG A 168 -21.86 -24.78 -3.69
CA ARG A 168 -21.63 -23.63 -4.59
C ARG A 168 -21.33 -22.36 -3.80
N ALA A 169 -22.12 -22.07 -2.77
CA ALA A 169 -21.91 -20.87 -1.97
C ALA A 169 -20.57 -20.92 -1.21
N ARG A 170 -20.19 -22.09 -0.67
CA ARG A 170 -18.88 -22.30 -0.04
C ARG A 170 -17.74 -22.05 -1.02
N VAL A 171 -17.79 -22.66 -2.20
CA VAL A 171 -16.74 -22.48 -3.24
C VAL A 171 -16.66 -21.02 -3.66
N GLY A 172 -17.79 -20.31 -3.76
CA GLY A 172 -17.83 -18.88 -4.02
C GLY A 172 -17.10 -18.07 -2.95
N LEU A 173 -17.39 -18.31 -1.66
CA LEU A 173 -16.69 -17.65 -0.56
C LEU A 173 -15.20 -18.00 -0.51
N GLU A 174 -14.82 -19.26 -0.72
CA GLU A 174 -13.42 -19.68 -0.78
C GLU A 174 -12.65 -18.95 -1.88
N ALA A 175 -13.24 -18.83 -3.08
CA ALA A 175 -12.64 -18.09 -4.19
C ALA A 175 -12.46 -16.61 -3.84
N ALA A 176 -13.48 -15.95 -3.27
CA ALA A 176 -13.39 -14.56 -2.88
C ALA A 176 -12.35 -14.31 -1.77
N LEU A 177 -12.19 -15.25 -0.83
CA LEU A 177 -11.14 -15.16 0.20
C LEU A 177 -9.73 -15.29 -0.39
N VAL A 178 -9.55 -16.10 -1.44
CA VAL A 178 -8.27 -16.21 -2.16
C VAL A 178 -7.95 -14.90 -2.89
N GLU A 179 -8.94 -14.29 -3.54
CA GLU A 179 -8.77 -12.98 -4.21
C GLU A 179 -8.36 -11.89 -3.22
N VAL A 180 -9.05 -11.78 -2.08
CA VAL A 180 -8.67 -10.82 -1.02
C VAL A 180 -7.25 -11.07 -0.54
N GLY A 181 -6.87 -12.33 -0.29
CA GLY A 181 -5.51 -12.67 0.11
C GLY A 181 -4.46 -12.44 -0.98
N ALA A 182 -4.83 -12.34 -2.25
CA ALA A 182 -3.93 -11.92 -3.33
C ALA A 182 -3.72 -10.40 -3.31
N GLU A 183 -4.81 -9.63 -3.25
CA GLU A 183 -4.74 -8.17 -3.16
C GLU A 183 -3.98 -7.70 -1.92
N GLU A 184 -4.17 -8.34 -0.76
CA GLU A 184 -3.40 -8.03 0.46
C GLU A 184 -1.89 -8.25 0.27
N ARG A 185 -1.48 -9.28 -0.48
CA ARG A 185 -0.06 -9.54 -0.77
C ARG A 185 0.50 -8.51 -1.74
N ASP A 186 -0.27 -8.13 -2.75
CA ASP A 186 0.14 -7.11 -3.72
C ASP A 186 0.29 -5.74 -3.05
N ALA A 187 -0.63 -5.37 -2.15
CA ALA A 187 -0.52 -4.14 -1.35
C ALA A 187 0.72 -4.15 -0.43
N LEU A 188 1.03 -5.30 0.18
CA LEU A 188 2.24 -5.46 1.00
C LEU A 188 3.52 -5.35 0.16
N ASP A 189 3.57 -5.94 -1.03
CA ASP A 189 4.70 -5.80 -1.95
C ASP A 189 4.90 -4.33 -2.36
N LEU A 190 3.82 -3.64 -2.71
CA LEU A 190 3.86 -2.23 -3.07
C LEU A 190 4.36 -1.35 -1.92
N GLN A 191 3.90 -1.62 -0.69
CA GLN A 191 4.40 -0.95 0.51
C GLN A 191 5.89 -1.18 0.71
N ASN A 192 6.37 -2.43 0.59
CA ASN A 192 7.78 -2.75 0.73
C ASN A 192 8.64 -2.05 -0.33
N ARG A 193 8.19 -2.03 -1.58
CA ARG A 193 8.89 -1.32 -2.67
C ARG A 193 8.95 0.17 -2.41
N ARG A 194 7.86 0.77 -1.93
CA ARG A 194 7.82 2.18 -1.53
C ARG A 194 8.80 2.48 -0.41
N ASP A 195 8.88 1.63 0.62
CA ASP A 195 9.80 1.81 1.74
C ASP A 195 11.27 1.66 1.31
N GLN A 196 11.56 0.72 0.40
CA GLN A 196 12.88 0.58 -0.22
C GLN A 196 13.26 1.81 -1.05
N ALA A 197 12.34 2.35 -1.86
CA ALA A 197 12.58 3.60 -2.60
C ALA A 197 12.78 4.78 -1.65
N ALA A 198 12.06 4.80 -0.52
CA ALA A 198 12.23 5.82 0.51
C ALA A 198 13.62 5.79 1.15
N GLU A 199 14.15 4.59 1.40
CA GLU A 199 15.50 4.37 1.91
C GLU A 199 16.57 4.68 0.84
N ALA A 200 16.33 4.30 -0.41
CA ALA A 200 17.21 4.60 -1.55
C ALA A 200 17.36 6.12 -1.74
N TRP A 201 16.25 6.86 -1.64
CA TRP A 201 16.30 8.33 -1.66
C TRP A 201 17.19 8.88 -0.54
N ASN A 202 17.08 8.38 0.69
CA ASN A 202 17.95 8.81 1.81
C ASN A 202 19.43 8.49 1.54
N LYS A 203 19.71 7.29 0.99
CA LYS A 203 21.07 6.85 0.62
C LYS A 203 21.68 7.70 -0.49
N THR A 204 20.87 8.28 -1.37
CA THR A 204 21.31 9.19 -2.43
C THR A 204 21.42 10.63 -1.93
N TYR A 205 20.42 11.12 -1.19
CA TYR A 205 20.34 12.50 -0.73
C TYR A 205 21.53 12.88 0.15
N ILE A 206 21.85 12.09 1.18
CA ILE A 206 22.86 12.48 2.16
C ILE A 206 24.24 12.67 1.50
N PRO A 207 24.76 11.72 0.69
CA PRO A 207 26.02 11.92 -0.03
C PRO A 207 25.96 13.08 -1.02
N VAL A 208 24.90 13.21 -1.82
CA VAL A 208 24.77 14.29 -2.80
C VAL A 208 24.80 15.65 -2.12
N ALA A 209 24.00 15.85 -1.07
CA ALA A 209 23.96 17.10 -0.31
C ALA A 209 25.32 17.43 0.32
N ASN A 210 26.04 16.45 0.88
CA ASN A 210 27.40 16.67 1.42
C ASN A 210 28.38 17.07 0.32
N ILE A 211 28.34 16.42 -0.86
CA ILE A 211 29.21 16.76 -1.99
C ILE A 211 28.95 18.20 -2.43
N VAL A 212 27.67 18.56 -2.62
CA VAL A 212 27.27 19.90 -3.05
C VAL A 212 27.66 20.96 -2.01
N GLU A 213 27.42 20.69 -0.71
CA GLU A 213 27.88 21.54 0.39
C GLU A 213 29.39 21.80 0.29
N HIS A 214 30.19 20.73 0.18
CA HIS A 214 31.64 20.85 0.15
C HIS A 214 32.16 21.56 -1.11
N LEU A 215 31.49 21.40 -2.25
CA LEU A 215 31.83 22.13 -3.47
C LEU A 215 31.53 23.63 -3.35
N PHE A 216 30.44 24.02 -2.70
CA PHE A 216 30.20 25.41 -2.34
C PHE A 216 31.26 25.95 -1.38
N ARG A 217 31.68 25.17 -0.37
CA ARG A 217 32.78 25.58 0.53
C ARG A 217 34.10 25.73 -0.22
N LEU A 218 34.42 24.83 -1.16
CA LEU A 218 35.62 24.92 -2.00
C LEU A 218 35.60 26.16 -2.90
N ALA A 219 34.42 26.63 -3.30
CA ALA A 219 34.22 27.84 -4.08
C ALA A 219 34.16 29.13 -3.23
N ASP A 220 34.47 29.07 -1.92
CA ASP A 220 34.31 30.16 -0.95
C ASP A 220 32.87 30.71 -0.86
N MET A 221 31.88 29.88 -1.17
CA MET A 221 30.44 30.20 -1.18
C MET A 221 29.74 29.69 0.09
N HIS A 222 30.23 30.12 1.26
CA HIS A 222 29.80 29.57 2.57
C HIS A 222 28.30 29.67 2.85
N ALA A 223 27.65 30.80 2.53
CA ALA A 223 26.21 30.98 2.77
C ALA A 223 25.37 29.92 2.04
N TRP A 224 25.75 29.59 0.80
CA TRP A 224 25.07 28.58 -0.01
C TRP A 224 25.39 27.15 0.44
N ALA A 225 26.61 26.91 0.92
CA ALA A 225 26.97 25.65 1.55
C ALA A 225 26.07 25.36 2.77
N ASP A 226 25.86 26.36 3.64
CA ASP A 226 25.02 26.21 4.82
C ASP A 226 23.54 25.98 4.44
N GLN A 227 23.07 26.58 3.34
CA GLN A 227 21.71 26.38 2.84
C GLN A 227 21.44 24.95 2.37
N VAL A 228 22.38 24.30 1.66
CA VAL A 228 22.18 22.93 1.13
C VAL A 228 22.60 21.82 2.09
N ARG A 229 23.19 22.18 3.23
CA ARG A 229 23.73 21.24 4.22
C ARG A 229 22.68 20.21 4.66
N PRO A 230 23.03 18.90 4.72
CA PRO A 230 22.11 17.88 5.21
C PRO A 230 21.98 17.94 6.74
N THR A 231 20.97 18.66 7.21
CA THR A 231 20.63 18.79 8.65
C THR A 231 19.98 17.51 9.19
N ALA A 232 19.85 17.41 10.52
CA ALA A 232 19.17 16.28 11.14
C ALA A 232 17.71 16.11 10.66
N ARG A 233 17.01 17.23 10.41
CA ARG A 233 15.62 17.20 9.91
C ARG A 233 15.57 16.74 8.46
N ARG A 234 16.41 17.30 7.58
CA ARG A 234 16.44 16.89 6.16
C ARG A 234 16.87 15.42 5.98
N ARG A 235 17.79 14.94 6.81
CA ARG A 235 18.17 13.50 6.86
C ARG A 235 17.02 12.59 7.27
N ALA A 236 16.09 13.10 8.08
CA ALA A 236 14.85 12.40 8.42
C ALA A 236 13.77 12.57 7.34
N GLY A 237 14.05 13.25 6.23
CA GLY A 237 13.11 13.55 5.16
C GLY A 237 12.10 14.64 5.52
N ILE A 238 12.39 15.46 6.54
CA ILE A 238 11.56 16.58 6.97
C ILE A 238 12.21 17.88 6.49
N ALA A 239 11.48 18.64 5.70
CA ALA A 239 11.97 19.91 5.16
C ALA A 239 12.20 20.94 6.29
N GLU A 240 13.22 21.76 6.12
CA GLU A 240 13.41 22.97 6.91
C GLU A 240 12.44 24.08 6.41
N PRO A 241 12.13 25.10 7.22
CA PRO A 241 11.29 26.22 6.78
C PRO A 241 11.80 26.84 5.46
N GLU A 242 13.12 26.98 5.32
CA GLU A 242 13.74 27.57 4.13
C GLU A 242 13.53 26.73 2.87
N ASP A 243 13.33 25.41 3.01
CA ASP A 243 13.04 24.52 1.87
C ASP A 243 11.61 24.75 1.33
N LEU A 244 10.68 25.11 2.23
CA LEU A 244 9.28 25.35 1.89
C LEU A 244 9.11 26.71 1.19
N ASP A 245 9.91 27.70 1.56
CA ASP A 245 9.90 29.04 0.96
C ASP A 245 10.40 29.04 -0.50
N VAL A 246 11.34 28.14 -0.83
CA VAL A 246 11.86 27.98 -2.20
C VAL A 246 10.80 27.40 -3.15
N SER A 247 9.79 26.72 -2.60
CA SER A 247 8.76 26.01 -3.38
C SER A 247 7.56 26.88 -3.80
N GLY A 248 7.53 28.18 -3.45
CA GLY A 248 6.64 29.22 -3.98
C GLY A 248 5.17 28.85 -4.32
N ASP A 249 4.23 29.22 -3.44
CA ASP A 249 2.79 29.49 -3.67
C ASP A 249 1.84 28.43 -4.27
N ASP A 250 2.28 27.26 -4.77
CA ASP A 250 1.37 26.25 -5.37
C ASP A 250 1.10 25.01 -4.48
N ALA A 251 1.62 24.97 -3.25
CA ALA A 251 1.45 23.84 -2.34
C ALA A 251 0.26 23.99 -1.36
N SER A 252 -0.83 24.67 -1.76
CA SER A 252 -2.08 24.73 -0.98
C SER A 252 -2.91 23.44 -1.10
N GLY A 253 -2.26 22.28 -1.10
CA GLY A 253 -2.90 20.99 -0.90
C GLY A 253 -3.09 20.79 0.59
N GLU A 254 -4.35 20.75 1.04
CA GLU A 254 -4.75 20.53 2.43
C GLU A 254 -3.96 19.35 3.05
N VAL A 255 -2.98 19.70 3.89
CA VAL A 255 -2.15 18.75 4.65
C VAL A 255 -2.97 18.31 5.86
N VAL A 256 -3.52 17.10 5.81
CA VAL A 256 -4.25 16.51 6.95
C VAL A 256 -3.27 15.69 7.78
N ASP A 257 -3.23 15.95 9.09
CA ASP A 257 -2.55 15.10 10.05
C ASP A 257 -3.22 13.72 10.07
N GLU A 258 -2.51 12.70 9.59
CA GLU A 258 -2.91 11.31 9.80
C GLU A 258 -2.57 10.96 11.26
N GLU A 259 -3.57 11.07 12.13
CA GLU A 259 -3.52 10.55 13.49
C GLU A 259 -3.25 9.03 13.40
N PRO A 260 -2.26 8.49 14.12
CA PRO A 260 -1.95 7.06 14.05
C PRO A 260 -3.19 6.26 14.45
N ALA A 261 -3.58 5.32 13.58
CA ALA A 261 -4.68 4.41 13.86
C ALA A 261 -4.48 3.77 15.24
N PRO A 262 -5.52 3.70 16.10
CA PRO A 262 -5.40 3.06 17.38
C PRO A 262 -4.97 1.61 17.17
N VAL A 263 -3.93 1.21 17.90
CA VAL A 263 -3.51 -0.19 17.98
C VAL A 263 -4.71 -0.96 18.51
N ALA A 264 -5.27 -1.84 17.68
CA ALA A 264 -6.28 -2.78 18.14
C ALA A 264 -5.61 -3.73 19.13
N GLU A 265 -6.05 -3.68 20.40
CA GLU A 265 -5.78 -4.71 21.41
C GLU A 265 -6.51 -6.02 21.09
#